data_AF-A0A250ITI0-F1
#
_entry.id   AF-A0A250ITI0-F1
#
_cell.length_a   1.000
_cell.length_b   1.000
_cell.length_c   1.000
_cell.angle_alpha   90.00
_cell.angle_beta   90.00
_cell.angle_gamma   90.00
#
_symmetry.space_group_name_H-M   'P 1'
#
loop_
_entity.id
_entity.type
_entity.pdbx_description
1 polymer ?
#
loop_
_entity_poly.entity_id
_entity_poly.type
_entity_poly.pdbx_seq_one_letter_code
_entity_poly.pdbx_strand_id
1 'polypeptide(L)'
;MEKELEQFRQEVQRLRAGRAKGSGPFPEPMRAFAVRYLAQALEKGETLKSVVERLGVSEPTLQAWRRGQTPGSKARGSEPRLAGLVPVVVNEEKVPARPREGTTLAVVSPRGWRVEGLGVEEAVEVLRRVAC
;
A
#
# COMPACT_ATOMS: atom_id res chain seq x y z
N MET A 1 -18.11 -26.59 -14.48
CA MET A 1 -17.11 -25.77 -13.76
C MET A 1 -15.82 -26.52 -13.42
N GLU A 2 -15.86 -27.70 -12.80
CA GLU A 2 -14.61 -28.44 -12.48
C GLU A 2 -13.82 -28.84 -13.74
N LYS A 3 -14.49 -29.39 -14.76
CA LYS A 3 -13.87 -29.69 -16.07
C LYS A 3 -13.28 -28.47 -16.77
N GLU A 4 -13.91 -27.30 -16.62
CA GLU A 4 -13.42 -26.03 -17.19
C GLU A 4 -12.22 -25.49 -16.42
N LEU A 5 -12.17 -25.71 -15.10
CA LEU A 5 -11.03 -25.35 -14.24
C LEU A 5 -9.81 -26.22 -14.56
N GLU A 6 -10.01 -27.50 -14.83
CA GLU A 6 -8.94 -28.42 -15.24
C GLU A 6 -8.38 -28.04 -16.60
N GLN A 7 -9.25 -27.77 -17.59
CA GLN A 7 -8.83 -27.25 -18.90
C GLN A 7 -8.08 -25.92 -18.77
N PHE A 8 -8.57 -25.02 -17.91
CA PHE A 8 -7.89 -23.76 -17.62
C PHE A 8 -6.48 -24.00 -17.04
N ARG A 9 -6.34 -24.91 -16.08
CA ARG A 9 -5.03 -25.26 -15.49
C ARG A 9 -4.07 -25.85 -16.52
N GLN A 10 -4.54 -26.75 -17.36
CA GLN A 10 -3.74 -27.35 -18.43
C GLN A 10 -3.26 -26.28 -19.41
N GLU A 11 -4.13 -25.34 -19.79
CA GLU A 11 -3.76 -24.26 -20.70
C GLU A 11 -2.82 -23.23 -20.02
N VAL A 12 -3.01 -22.94 -18.73
CA VAL A 12 -2.05 -22.12 -17.95
C VAL A 12 -0.68 -22.79 -17.89
N GLN A 13 -0.63 -24.11 -17.65
CA GLN A 13 0.61 -24.88 -17.60
C GLN A 13 1.29 -24.93 -18.97
N ARG A 14 0.53 -25.17 -20.04
CA ARG A 14 1.02 -25.12 -21.43
C ARG A 14 1.62 -23.76 -21.76
N LEU A 15 0.92 -22.68 -21.42
CA LEU A 15 1.42 -21.33 -21.63
C LEU A 15 2.70 -21.09 -20.83
N ARG A 16 2.75 -21.49 -19.55
CA ARG A 16 3.94 -21.37 -18.68
C ARG A 16 5.14 -22.14 -19.21
N ALA A 17 4.96 -23.36 -19.72
CA ALA A 17 6.03 -24.20 -20.25
C ALA A 17 6.72 -23.59 -21.49
N GLY A 18 6.02 -22.72 -22.23
CA GLY A 18 6.57 -21.97 -23.38
C GLY A 18 6.92 -20.50 -23.11
N ARG A 19 6.83 -20.01 -21.86
CA ARG A 19 7.05 -18.57 -21.57
C ARG A 19 8.53 -18.22 -21.44
N ALA A 20 9.13 -17.70 -22.51
CA ALA A 20 10.31 -16.84 -22.42
C ALA A 20 9.94 -15.43 -21.96
N LYS A 21 10.91 -14.66 -21.46
CA LYS A 21 10.74 -13.25 -21.07
C LYS A 21 10.16 -12.44 -22.25
N GLY A 22 8.89 -12.04 -22.17
CA GLY A 22 8.18 -11.33 -23.25
C GLY A 22 7.10 -12.13 -24.00
N SER A 23 6.83 -13.38 -23.62
CA SER A 23 5.72 -14.17 -24.18
C SER A 23 4.37 -13.48 -24.00
N GLY A 24 3.55 -13.51 -25.06
CA GLY A 24 2.32 -12.73 -25.21
C GLY A 24 1.26 -12.90 -24.11
N PRO A 25 0.27 -11.99 -24.10
CA PRO A 25 -0.76 -11.96 -23.06
C PRO A 25 -1.59 -13.24 -23.02
N PHE A 26 -2.13 -13.55 -21.84
CA PHE A 26 -3.11 -14.63 -21.71
C PHE A 26 -4.31 -14.40 -22.66
N PRO A 27 -4.81 -15.45 -23.33
CA PRO A 27 -5.99 -15.36 -24.20
C PRO A 27 -7.19 -14.74 -23.49
N GLU A 28 -7.99 -13.95 -24.21
CA GLU A 28 -9.19 -13.31 -23.65
C GLU A 28 -10.19 -14.28 -23.01
N PRO A 29 -10.50 -15.45 -23.61
CA PRO A 29 -11.46 -16.39 -23.01
C PRO A 29 -11.00 -16.90 -21.63
N MET A 30 -9.69 -17.08 -21.44
CA MET A 30 -9.11 -17.47 -20.16
C MET A 30 -9.29 -16.35 -19.12
N ARG A 31 -9.02 -15.10 -19.49
CA ARG A 31 -9.18 -13.97 -18.57
C ARG A 31 -10.64 -13.80 -18.14
N ALA A 32 -11.57 -13.90 -19.09
CA ALA A 32 -13.00 -13.81 -18.83
C ALA A 32 -13.48 -14.94 -17.89
N PHE A 33 -13.00 -16.17 -18.11
CA PHE A 33 -13.28 -17.30 -17.22
C PHE A 33 -12.74 -17.06 -15.81
N ALA A 34 -11.48 -16.64 -15.67
CA ALA A 34 -10.85 -16.38 -14.38
C ALA A 34 -11.58 -15.29 -13.57
N VAL A 35 -12.03 -14.21 -14.23
CA VAL A 35 -12.80 -13.14 -13.57
C VAL A 35 -14.17 -13.63 -13.13
N ARG A 36 -14.88 -14.41 -13.97
CA ARG A 36 -16.18 -14.99 -13.61
C ARG A 36 -16.08 -15.98 -12.46
N TYR A 37 -15.06 -16.83 -12.48
CA TYR A 37 -14.77 -17.79 -11.40
C TYR A 37 -14.45 -17.07 -10.09
N LEU A 38 -13.66 -15.99 -10.15
CA LEU A 38 -13.38 -15.17 -8.97
C LEU A 38 -14.66 -14.55 -8.40
N ALA A 39 -15.52 -13.96 -9.22
CA ALA A 39 -16.77 -13.36 -8.76
C ALA A 39 -17.64 -14.38 -8.01
N GLN A 40 -17.79 -15.57 -8.59
CA GLN A 40 -18.58 -16.64 -7.99
C GLN A 40 -17.95 -17.22 -6.71
N ALA A 41 -16.62 -17.27 -6.61
CA ALA A 41 -15.93 -17.71 -5.41
C ALA A 41 -16.08 -16.69 -4.27
N LEU A 42 -16.02 -15.38 -4.58
CA LEU A 42 -16.25 -14.32 -3.61
C LEU A 42 -17.69 -14.31 -3.10
N GLU A 43 -18.67 -14.56 -3.96
CA GLU A 43 -20.08 -14.72 -3.56
C GLU A 43 -20.29 -15.88 -2.58
N LYS A 44 -19.47 -16.93 -2.69
CA LYS A 44 -19.46 -18.08 -1.78
C LYS A 44 -18.66 -17.84 -0.50
N GLY A 45 -18.13 -16.64 -0.29
CA GLY A 45 -17.30 -16.29 0.87
C GLY A 45 -15.87 -16.83 0.81
N GLU A 46 -15.42 -17.32 -0.35
CA GLU A 46 -14.06 -17.81 -0.52
C GLU A 46 -13.06 -16.66 -0.64
N THR A 47 -11.82 -16.90 -0.20
CA THR A 47 -10.78 -15.87 -0.23
C THR A 47 -10.13 -15.76 -1.61
N LEU A 48 -9.65 -14.57 -1.95
CA LEU A 48 -8.89 -14.34 -3.19
C LEU A 48 -7.67 -15.28 -3.28
N LYS A 49 -7.03 -15.58 -2.15
CA LYS A 49 -5.89 -16.50 -2.07
C LYS A 49 -6.26 -17.92 -2.52
N SER A 50 -7.40 -18.46 -2.06
CA SER A 50 -7.83 -19.81 -2.47
C SER A 50 -8.15 -19.89 -3.97
N VAL A 51 -8.63 -18.79 -4.55
CA VAL A 51 -8.91 -18.69 -5.99
C VAL A 51 -7.62 -18.65 -6.81
N VAL A 52 -6.64 -17.87 -6.36
CA VAL A 52 -5.29 -17.75 -6.95
C VAL A 52 -4.58 -19.10 -7.01
N GLU A 53 -4.59 -19.83 -5.88
CA GLU A 53 -4.00 -21.18 -5.80
C GLU A 53 -4.69 -22.16 -6.75
N ARG A 54 -6.03 -22.11 -6.82
CA ARG A 54 -6.79 -22.99 -7.73
C ARG A 54 -6.62 -22.64 -9.21
N LEU A 55 -6.52 -21.37 -9.57
CA LEU A 55 -6.36 -20.94 -10.97
C LEU A 55 -4.90 -21.06 -11.43
N GLY A 56 -3.93 -21.09 -10.51
CA GLY A 56 -2.52 -21.08 -10.86
C GLY A 56 -2.12 -19.77 -11.54
N VAL A 57 -2.75 -18.65 -11.19
CA VAL A 57 -2.46 -17.31 -11.73
C VAL A 57 -2.08 -16.41 -10.56
N SER A 58 -1.06 -15.56 -10.71
CA SER A 58 -0.64 -14.67 -9.62
C SER A 58 -1.75 -13.68 -9.24
N GLU A 59 -1.82 -13.33 -7.95
CA GLU A 59 -2.80 -12.38 -7.43
C GLU A 59 -2.79 -11.02 -8.16
N PRO A 60 -1.62 -10.40 -8.45
CA PRO A 60 -1.58 -9.14 -9.19
C PRO A 60 -2.16 -9.26 -10.61
N THR A 61 -1.97 -10.40 -11.27
CA THR A 61 -2.52 -10.66 -12.61
C THR A 61 -4.04 -10.78 -12.56
N LEU A 62 -4.57 -11.51 -11.57
CA LEU A 62 -6.01 -11.67 -11.40
C LEU A 62 -6.70 -10.35 -11.03
N GLN A 63 -6.05 -9.53 -10.18
CA GLN A 63 -6.53 -8.18 -9.89
C GLN A 63 -6.50 -7.26 -11.12
N ALA A 64 -5.44 -7.34 -11.94
CA ALA A 64 -5.36 -6.55 -13.18
C ALA A 64 -6.53 -6.88 -14.12
N TRP A 65 -6.84 -8.17 -14.31
CA TRP A 65 -7.98 -8.60 -15.13
C TRP A 65 -9.32 -8.16 -14.56
N ARG A 66 -9.50 -8.22 -13.23
CA ARG A 66 -10.70 -7.68 -12.58
C ARG A 66 -10.88 -6.18 -12.85
N ARG A 67 -9.78 -5.42 -12.95
CA ARG A 67 -9.78 -3.99 -13.29
C ARG A 67 -9.84 -3.71 -14.81
N GLY A 68 -9.99 -4.74 -15.64
CA GLY A 68 -9.98 -4.62 -17.11
C GLY A 68 -8.60 -4.30 -17.70
N GLN A 69 -7.53 -4.34 -16.90
CA GLN A 69 -6.17 -4.07 -17.34
C GLN A 69 -5.55 -5.35 -17.90
N THR A 70 -5.16 -5.32 -19.16
CA THR A 70 -4.51 -6.46 -19.83
C THR A 70 -3.10 -6.08 -20.29
N PRO A 71 -2.10 -6.96 -20.13
CA PRO A 71 -0.74 -6.68 -20.61
C PRO A 71 -0.77 -6.49 -22.12
N GLY A 72 -0.39 -5.31 -22.62
CA GLY A 72 -0.42 -4.97 -24.05
C GLY A 72 -1.66 -4.20 -24.51
N SER A 73 -2.71 -4.06 -23.68
CA SER A 73 -3.71 -3.02 -23.90
C SER A 73 -3.07 -1.68 -23.52
N LYS A 74 -2.53 -0.95 -24.51
CA LYS A 74 -2.55 0.51 -24.40
C LYS A 74 -4.01 0.85 -24.21
N ALA A 75 -4.38 1.31 -23.02
CA ALA A 75 -5.74 1.60 -22.62
C ALA A 75 -6.49 2.30 -23.77
N ARG A 76 -7.26 1.54 -24.55
CA ARG A 76 -8.13 2.09 -25.59
C ARG A 76 -9.27 2.73 -24.81
N GLY A 77 -9.22 4.06 -24.68
CA GLY A 77 -10.29 4.82 -24.05
C GLY A 77 -10.23 4.92 -22.54
N SER A 78 -9.04 4.91 -21.93
CA SER A 78 -8.87 5.85 -20.82
C SER A 78 -8.57 7.19 -21.48
N GLU A 79 -9.61 7.98 -21.76
CA GLU A 79 -9.45 9.40 -21.50
C GLU A 79 -8.74 9.48 -20.14
N PRO A 80 -7.72 10.33 -19.99
CA PRO A 80 -7.25 10.59 -18.65
C PRO A 80 -8.53 10.96 -17.89
N ARG A 81 -8.96 10.10 -16.96
CA ARG A 81 -9.68 10.59 -15.81
C ARG A 81 -8.66 11.56 -15.25
N LEU A 82 -8.77 12.82 -15.69
CA LEU A 82 -8.75 13.95 -14.80
C LEU A 82 -9.63 13.45 -13.65
N ALA A 83 -9.00 12.74 -12.71
CA ALA A 83 -9.54 12.55 -11.40
C ALA A 83 -9.74 14.00 -10.99
N GLY A 84 -10.97 14.49 -11.19
CA GLY A 84 -11.31 15.88 -10.95
C GLY A 84 -10.76 16.16 -9.59
N LEU A 85 -9.83 17.12 -9.52
CA LEU A 85 -9.07 17.39 -8.32
C LEU A 85 -10.08 17.50 -7.19
N VAL A 86 -10.13 16.49 -6.33
CA VAL A 86 -11.03 16.50 -5.19
C VAL A 86 -10.45 17.58 -4.29
N PRO A 87 -11.21 18.60 -3.90
CA PRO A 87 -10.71 19.63 -3.01
C PRO A 87 -10.26 18.95 -1.72
N VAL A 88 -8.94 18.89 -1.54
CA VAL A 88 -8.32 18.41 -0.31
C VAL A 88 -8.40 19.57 0.67
N VAL A 89 -9.32 19.46 1.63
CA VAL A 89 -9.31 20.35 2.79
C VAL A 89 -8.17 19.87 3.68
N VAL A 90 -7.02 20.53 3.56
CA VAL A 90 -5.94 20.39 4.52
C VAL A 90 -6.41 21.10 5.78
N ASN A 91 -6.93 20.34 6.73
CA ASN A 91 -6.98 20.83 8.10
C ASN A 91 -5.53 20.98 8.53
N GLU A 92 -5.13 22.20 8.91
CA GLU A 92 -3.86 22.41 9.57
C GLU A 92 -3.79 21.39 10.70
N GLU A 93 -2.83 20.45 10.57
CA GLU A 93 -2.50 19.56 11.65
C GLU A 93 -2.31 20.46 12.86
N LYS A 94 -3.05 20.18 13.94
CA LYS A 94 -2.92 20.91 15.19
C LYS A 94 -1.49 20.70 15.62
N VAL A 95 -0.61 21.62 15.20
CA VAL A 95 0.81 21.57 15.47
C VAL A 95 0.87 21.44 16.99
N PRO A 96 1.34 20.31 17.55
CA PRO A 96 1.62 20.26 18.97
C PRO A 96 2.55 21.43 19.18
N ALA A 97 2.12 22.42 19.98
CA ALA A 97 2.75 23.72 20.09
C ALA A 97 4.26 23.50 20.00
N ARG A 98 4.88 24.00 18.91
CA ARG A 98 6.34 23.93 18.77
C ARG A 98 6.89 24.33 20.15
N PRO A 99 7.77 23.53 20.77
CA PRO A 99 8.56 24.05 21.87
C PRO A 99 9.09 25.38 21.37
N ARG A 100 8.73 26.46 22.08
CA ARG A 100 9.03 27.83 21.67
C ARG A 100 10.46 27.84 21.16
N GLU A 101 10.70 28.39 19.97
CA GLU A 101 12.04 28.69 19.46
C GLU A 101 12.66 29.73 20.40
N GLY A 102 13.10 29.25 21.55
CA GLY A 102 13.79 29.95 22.58
C GLY A 102 15.07 29.16 22.83
N THR A 103 16.17 29.88 22.98
CA THR A 103 17.47 29.31 23.34
C THR A 103 17.29 28.31 24.47
N THR A 104 17.44 27.02 24.18
CA THR A 104 17.40 25.99 25.19
C THR A 104 18.72 25.99 25.94
N LEU A 105 18.63 26.04 27.27
CA LEU A 105 19.77 26.04 28.16
C LEU A 105 19.96 24.64 28.75
N ALA A 106 21.20 24.35 29.13
CA ALA A 106 21.55 23.20 29.93
C ALA A 106 22.16 23.65 31.26
N VAL A 107 21.70 23.08 32.37
CA VAL A 107 22.27 23.30 33.71
C VAL A 107 23.08 22.07 34.08
N VAL A 108 24.37 22.27 34.39
CA VAL A 108 25.28 21.22 34.86
C VAL A 108 25.57 21.47 36.34
N SER A 109 25.34 20.46 37.17
CA SER A 109 25.57 20.56 38.60
C SER A 109 26.96 20.09 39.01
N PRO A 110 27.47 20.59 40.15
CA PRO A 110 28.70 20.07 40.75
C PRO A 110 28.57 18.58 41.17
N ARG A 111 27.34 18.08 41.35
CA ARG A 111 27.05 16.71 41.77
C ARG A 111 26.96 15.74 40.58
N GLY A 112 27.22 16.21 39.36
CA GLY A 112 27.34 15.38 38.16
C GLY A 112 26.05 15.14 37.38
N TRP A 113 24.96 15.85 37.70
CA TRP A 113 23.72 15.78 36.92
C TRP A 113 23.63 16.94 35.92
N ARG A 114 23.03 16.67 34.75
CA ARG A 114 22.84 17.64 33.67
C ARG A 114 21.38 17.60 33.22
N VAL A 115 20.75 18.77 33.19
CA VAL A 115 19.37 18.95 32.71
C VAL A 115 19.42 19.81 31.45
N GLU A 116 18.76 19.39 30.38
CA GLU A 116 18.77 20.04 29.07
C GLU A 116 17.36 20.44 28.64
N GLY A 117 17.27 21.28 27.60
CA GLY A 117 16.00 21.68 27.02
C GLY A 117 15.24 22.71 27.87
N LEU A 118 15.90 23.35 28.83
CA LEU A 118 15.27 24.32 29.73
C LEU A 118 15.14 25.68 29.04
N GLY A 119 14.01 26.33 29.24
CA GLY A 119 13.90 27.77 29.01
C GLY A 119 14.70 28.57 30.04
N VAL A 120 14.95 29.85 29.77
CA VAL A 120 15.69 30.76 30.68
C VAL A 120 15.08 30.78 32.08
N GLU A 121 13.75 30.94 32.18
CA GLU A 121 13.05 30.99 33.47
C GLU A 121 13.13 29.66 34.24
N GLU A 122 13.00 28.54 33.51
CA GLU A 122 13.11 27.20 34.10
C GLU A 122 14.53 26.94 34.61
N ALA A 123 15.56 27.39 33.88
CA ALA A 123 16.94 27.30 34.33
C ALA A 123 17.19 28.13 35.60
N VAL A 124 16.63 29.35 35.70
CA VAL A 124 16.71 30.17 36.91
C VAL A 124 16.01 29.49 38.09
N GLU A 125 14.84 28.88 37.88
CA GLU A 125 14.11 28.18 38.93
C GLU A 125 14.86 26.95 39.43
N VAL A 126 15.45 26.16 38.52
CA VAL A 126 16.33 25.05 38.87
C VAL A 126 17.50 25.58 39.70
N LEU A 127 18.24 26.59 39.23
CA LEU A 127 19.38 27.15 39.95
C LEU A 127 19.00 27.65 41.35
N ARG A 128 17.85 28.29 41.55
CA ARG A 128 17.38 28.71 42.89
C ARG A 128 17.12 27.54 43.84
N ARG A 129 16.67 26.39 43.34
CA ARG A 129 16.40 25.21 44.18
C ARG A 129 17.66 24.43 44.55
N VAL A 130 18.70 24.48 43.71
CA VAL A 130 19.90 23.65 43.90
C VAL A 130 21.17 24.42 44.24
N ALA A 131 21.16 25.75 44.15
CA ALA A 131 22.23 26.62 44.66
C ALA A 131 22.02 27.07 46.12
N CYS A 132 20.97 26.57 46.80
CA CYS A 132 20.80 26.66 48.25
C CYS A 132 21.36 25.41 48.94
#